data_AF-A0AAV2EZF5-F1
#
_entry.id   AF-A0AAV2EZF5-F1
#
_cell.length_a   1.000
_cell.length_b   1.000
_cell.length_c   1.000
_cell.angle_alpha   90.00
_cell.angle_beta   90.00
_cell.angle_gamma   90.00
#
_symmetry.space_group_name_H-M   'P 1'
#
loop_
_entity.id
_entity.type
_entity.pdbx_description
1 polymer ?
#
loop_
_entity_poly.entity_id
_entity_poly.type
_entity_poly.pdbx_seq_one_letter_code
_entity_poly.pdbx_strand_id
1 'polypeptide(L)'
;MEEIVPENSPVRLVAFDLGYLPGGNKNIITVPQTTRLALDAAKRILLAPRGFISLVVYIGHPGGREELEAVEGFASGLPADEWS
;
A
#
# COMPACT_ATOMS: atom_id res chain seq x y z
N MET A 1 -8.47 -0.74 -8.02
CA MET A 1 -9.18 -0.84 -6.72
C MET A 1 -10.43 0.02 -6.76
N GLU A 2 -10.30 1.31 -7.02
CA GLU A 2 -11.41 2.27 -7.15
C GLU A 2 -12.46 1.88 -8.18
N GLU A 3 -12.05 1.30 -9.31
CA GLU A 3 -12.96 0.84 -10.35
C GLU A 3 -13.83 -0.36 -9.94
N ILE A 4 -13.47 -1.07 -8.87
CA ILE A 4 -14.09 -2.34 -8.47
C ILE A 4 -14.84 -2.20 -7.14
N VAL A 5 -14.35 -1.36 -6.23
CA VAL A 5 -15.01 -1.09 -4.96
C VAL A 5 -16.17 -0.12 -5.20
N PRO A 6 -17.43 -0.50 -4.92
CA PRO A 6 -18.56 0.40 -5.09
C PRO A 6 -18.40 1.69 -4.27
N GLU A 7 -18.88 2.81 -4.82
CA GLU A 7 -18.89 4.08 -4.12
C GLU A 7 -19.62 3.96 -2.76
N ASN A 8 -19.09 4.62 -1.72
CA ASN A 8 -19.56 4.53 -0.32
C ASN A 8 -19.47 3.14 0.33
N SER A 9 -18.70 2.21 -0.24
CA SER A 9 -18.40 0.95 0.45
C SER A 9 -17.69 1.24 1.78
N PRO A 10 -18.06 0.57 2.89
CA PRO A 10 -17.50 0.83 4.21
C PRO A 10 -16.11 0.19 4.37
N VAL A 11 -15.17 0.55 3.50
CA VAL A 11 -13.79 0.06 3.57
C VAL A 11 -13.09 0.72 4.76
N ARG A 12 -12.65 -0.11 5.70
CA ARG A 12 -12.00 0.32 6.94
C ARG A 12 -10.53 -0.06 7.03
N LEU A 13 -10.09 -1.01 6.22
CA LEU A 13 -8.72 -1.50 6.21
C LEU A 13 -8.32 -1.87 4.78
N VAL A 14 -7.14 -1.44 4.36
CA VAL A 14 -6.43 -1.99 3.21
C VAL A 14 -5.10 -2.55 3.72
N ALA A 15 -4.78 -3.79 3.37
CA ALA A 15 -3.56 -4.46 3.80
C ALA A 15 -2.68 -4.78 2.58
N PHE A 16 -1.39 -4.51 2.72
CA PHE A 16 -0.36 -4.76 1.72
C PHE A 16 0.71 -5.67 2.31
N ASP A 17 1.06 -6.72 1.57
CA ASP A 17 2.17 -7.63 1.85
C ASP A 17 3.12 -7.58 0.65
N LEU A 18 4.16 -6.75 0.75
CA LEU A 18 5.00 -6.33 -0.38
C LEU A 18 6.23 -7.22 -0.50
N GLY A 19 6.38 -7.83 -1.67
CA GLY A 19 7.50 -8.67 -2.06
C GLY A 19 7.10 -9.68 -3.13
N TYR A 20 7.54 -10.92 -2.98
CA TYR A 20 7.12 -12.05 -3.84
C TYR A 20 6.22 -13.02 -3.07
N LEU A 21 5.41 -13.78 -3.81
CA LEU A 21 4.58 -14.85 -3.24
C LEU A 21 5.47 -16.02 -2.73
N PRO A 22 5.38 -16.42 -1.44
CA PRO A 22 6.10 -17.59 -0.94
C PRO A 22 5.72 -18.87 -1.70
N GLY A 23 6.74 -19.64 -2.12
CA GLY A 23 6.54 -20.83 -2.95
C GLY A 23 6.20 -20.56 -4.42
N GLY A 24 6.05 -19.28 -4.81
CA GLY A 24 5.81 -18.86 -6.18
C GLY A 24 7.07 -18.49 -6.97
N ASN A 25 6.87 -17.88 -8.13
CA ASN A 25 7.96 -17.38 -8.96
C ASN A 25 8.53 -16.08 -8.37
N LYS A 26 9.78 -16.11 -7.90
CA LYS A 26 10.48 -14.98 -7.27
C LYS A 26 10.80 -13.81 -8.20
N ASN A 27 10.60 -13.97 -9.51
CA ASN A 27 10.72 -12.87 -10.48
C ASN A 27 9.43 -12.03 -10.56
N ILE A 28 8.32 -12.54 -10.02
CA ILE A 28 7.06 -11.79 -9.91
C ILE A 28 7.04 -11.14 -8.52
N ILE A 29 7.32 -9.84 -8.50
CA ILE A 29 7.43 -9.02 -7.29
C ILE A 29 6.50 -7.82 -7.37
N THR A 30 6.15 -7.26 -6.22
CA THR A 30 5.68 -5.87 -6.13
C THR A 30 6.81 -4.92 -6.53
N VAL A 31 6.46 -3.74 -7.04
CA VAL A 31 7.42 -2.73 -7.50
C VAL A 31 7.01 -1.34 -7.03
N PRO A 32 7.99 -0.44 -6.79
CA PRO A 32 7.73 0.88 -6.19
C PRO A 32 6.64 1.67 -6.90
N GLN A 33 6.62 1.64 -8.24
CA GLN A 33 5.70 2.42 -9.06
C GLN A 33 4.25 1.98 -8.86
N THR A 34 3.97 0.68 -8.90
CA THR A 34 2.59 0.17 -8.75
C THR A 34 2.15 0.18 -7.30
N THR A 35 3.06 -0.04 -6.35
CA THR A 35 2.80 0.12 -4.91
C THR A 35 2.38 1.54 -4.57
N ARG A 36 3.09 2.56 -5.08
CA ARG A 36 2.72 3.98 -4.90
C ARG A 36 1.31 4.29 -5.41
N LEU A 37 0.95 3.79 -6.59
CA LEU A 37 -0.39 3.96 -7.17
C LEU A 37 -1.46 3.27 -6.33
N ALA A 38 -1.17 2.07 -5.80
CA ALA A 38 -2.11 1.33 -4.97
C ALA A 38 -2.33 1.99 -3.60
N LEU A 39 -1.28 2.58 -3.00
CA LEU A 39 -1.38 3.38 -1.78
C LEU A 39 -2.23 4.65 -1.98
N ASP A 40 -2.06 5.34 -3.10
CA ASP A 40 -2.91 6.48 -3.47
C ASP A 40 -4.38 6.08 -3.60
N ALA A 41 -4.64 4.93 -4.23
CA ALA A 41 -5.99 4.42 -4.35
C ALA A 41 -6.58 4.02 -2.99
N ALA A 42 -5.79 3.35 -2.14
CA ALA A 42 -6.19 3.00 -0.77
C ALA A 42 -6.57 4.23 0.04
N LYS A 43 -5.77 5.30 -0.04
CA LYS A 43 -6.05 6.59 0.62
C LYS A 43 -7.40 7.18 0.21
N ARG A 44 -7.76 7.10 -1.07
CA ARG A 44 -9.00 7.68 -1.61
C ARG A 44 -10.25 6.86 -1.27
N ILE A 45 -10.13 5.53 -1.17
CA ILE A 45 -11.29 4.67 -0.87
C ILE A 45 -11.56 4.46 0.62
N LEU A 46 -10.57 4.71 1.48
CA LEU A 46 -10.74 4.54 2.92
C LEU A 46 -11.67 5.61 3.47
N LEU A 47 -12.69 5.18 4.20
CA LEU A 47 -13.62 6.10 4.85
C LEU A 47 -13.00 6.69 6.11
N ALA A 48 -12.86 8.01 6.15
CA ALA A 48 -12.58 8.75 7.36
C ALA A 48 -13.88 8.99 8.17
N PRO A 49 -13.80 9.07 9.51
CA PRO A 49 -12.62 8.78 10.33
C PRO A 49 -12.45 7.27 10.57
N ARG A 50 -11.22 6.85 10.90
CA ARG A 50 -10.83 5.50 11.39
C ARG A 50 -10.65 4.40 10.32
N GLY A 51 -10.24 4.78 9.11
CA GLY A 51 -9.66 3.86 8.14
C GLY A 51 -8.18 3.59 8.44
N PHE A 52 -7.67 2.41 8.07
CA PHE A 52 -6.27 2.03 8.27
C PHE A 52 -5.64 1.47 7.00
N ILE A 53 -4.34 1.73 6.83
CA ILE A 53 -3.48 1.03 5.86
C ILE A 53 -2.47 0.22 6.67
N SER A 54 -2.42 -1.10 6.44
CA SER A 54 -1.42 -1.99 7.02
C SER A 54 -0.40 -2.38 5.94
N LEU A 55 0.89 -2.27 6.25
CA LEU A 55 1.98 -2.51 5.31
C LEU A 55 3.02 -3.43 5.95
N VAL A 56 3.31 -4.53 5.26
CA VAL A 56 4.51 -5.36 5.51
C VAL A 56 5.39 -5.24 4.28
N VAL A 57 6.67 -4.92 4.47
CA VAL A 57 7.63 -4.68 3.38
C VAL A 57 8.83 -5.60 3.52
N TYR A 58 8.96 -6.59 2.62
CA TYR A 58 10.10 -7.51 2.62
C TYR A 58 11.26 -6.95 1.79
N ILE A 59 12.27 -6.37 2.44
CA ILE A 59 13.39 -5.72 1.74
C ILE A 59 14.48 -6.67 1.20
N GLY A 60 14.37 -7.98 1.45
CA GLY A 60 15.42 -8.96 1.17
C GLY A 60 15.56 -9.41 -0.29
N HIS A 61 14.84 -8.80 -1.23
CA HIS A 61 14.86 -9.16 -2.65
C HIS A 61 15.26 -7.96 -3.54
N PRO A 62 15.67 -8.19 -4.80
CA PRO A 62 15.94 -7.10 -5.74
C PRO A 62 14.74 -6.15 -5.85
N GLY A 63 14.97 -4.84 -5.71
CA GLY A 63 13.92 -3.82 -5.72
C GLY A 63 13.22 -3.58 -4.38
N GLY A 64 13.42 -4.43 -3.37
CA GLY A 64 12.70 -4.32 -2.09
C GLY A 64 13.11 -3.10 -1.27
N ARG A 65 14.34 -2.60 -1.43
CA ARG A 65 14.79 -1.39 -0.72
C ARG A 65 14.20 -0.13 -1.34
N GLU A 66 14.18 -0.07 -2.66
CA GLU A 66 13.56 1.01 -3.43
C GLU A 66 12.05 1.08 -3.17
N GLU A 67 11.41 -0.09 -2.95
CA GLU A 67 10.00 -0.14 -2.59
C GLU A 67 9.74 0.36 -1.17
N LEU A 68 10.60 0.03 -0.20
CA LEU A 68 10.55 0.62 1.13
C LEU A 68 10.67 2.14 1.09
N GLU A 69 11.61 2.69 0.32
CA GLU A 69 11.80 4.14 0.19
C GLU A 69 10.55 4.83 -0.37
N ALA A 70 9.86 4.19 -1.33
CA ALA A 70 8.60 4.69 -1.86
C ALA A 70 7.47 4.67 -0.81
N VAL A 71 7.42 3.64 0.03
CA VAL A 71 6.45 3.53 1.13
C VAL A 71 6.72 4.59 2.21
N GLU A 72 7.98 4.76 2.62
CA GLU A 72 8.40 5.78 3.60
C GLU A 72 8.11 7.19 3.08
N GLY A 73 8.40 7.46 1.80
CA GLY A 73 8.08 8.72 1.14
C GLY A 73 6.58 9.00 1.08
N PHE A 74 5.75 7.97 0.84
CA PHE A 74 4.30 8.11 0.92
C PHE A 74 3.82 8.42 2.34
N ALA A 75 4.25 7.63 3.32
CA ALA A 75 3.80 7.75 4.72
C ALA A 75 4.20 9.09 5.35
N SER A 76 5.43 9.55 5.09
CA SER A 76 5.93 10.84 5.57
C SER A 76 5.23 12.05 4.96
N GLY A 77 4.55 11.87 3.82
CA GLY A 77 3.75 12.91 3.16
C GLY A 77 2.30 12.99 3.63
N LEU A 78 1.86 12.15 4.57
CA LEU A 78 0.48 12.17 5.07
C LEU A 78 0.28 13.29 6.12
N PRO A 79 -0.87 14.00 6.09
CA PRO A 79 -1.22 14.95 7.15
C PRO A 79 -1.37 14.23 8.49
N ALA A 80 -0.54 14.58 9.47
CA ALA A 80 -0.47 13.90 10.75
C ALA A 80 -1.75 14.03 11.59
N ASP A 81 -2.55 15.06 11.37
CA ASP A 81 -3.84 15.28 12.03
C ASP A 81 -4.97 14.39 11.48
N GLU A 82 -4.85 13.94 10.23
CA GLU A 82 -5.79 13.00 9.61
C GLU A 82 -5.34 11.53 9.71
N TRP A 83 -4.02 11.30 9.80
CA TRP A 83 -3.38 9.98 9.76
C TRP A 83 -2.52 9.70 11.02
N SER A 84 -3.02 10.04 12.21
CA SER A 84 -2.41 9.76 13.52
C SER A 84 -2.74 8.39 14.10
#